data_AF-A0A6V7XL06-F1
#
_entry.id   AF-A0A6V7XL06-F1
#
_cell.length_a   1.000
_cell.length_b   1.000
_cell.length_c   1.000
_cell.angle_alpha   90.00
_cell.angle_beta   90.00
_cell.angle_gamma   90.00
#
_symmetry.space_group_name_H-M   'P 1'
#
loop_
_entity.id
_entity.type
_entity.pdbx_description
1 polymer ?
#
loop_
_entity_poly.entity_id
_entity_poly.type
_entity_poly.pdbx_seq_one_letter_code
_entity_poly.pdbx_strand_id
1 'polypeptide(L)' 'MFEQKYMKEARSGKVKIVDSSPECFRAMLDYFYTGKIDKSIFFIKLT' A
#
# COMPACT_ATOMS: atom_id res chain seq x y z
N MET A 1 12.87 7.57 -6.68
CA MET A 1 11.63 8.13 -7.24
C MET A 1 11.28 7.28 -8.45
N PHE A 2 10.07 6.73 -8.57
CA PHE A 2 9.69 5.95 -9.75
C PHE A 2 9.76 6.83 -11.01
N GLU A 3 10.25 6.27 -12.12
CA GLU A 3 10.21 6.95 -13.41
C GLU A 3 8.76 7.04 -13.88
N GLN A 4 8.27 8.26 -14.03
CA GLN A 4 6.83 8.54 -14.19
C GLN A 4 6.45 9.08 -15.57
N LYS A 5 7.44 9.39 -16.43
CA LYS A 5 7.28 10.17 -17.66
C LYS A 5 6.21 9.61 -18.62
N TYR A 6 5.98 8.30 -18.60
CA TYR A 6 5.06 7.61 -19.50
C TYR A 6 3.90 6.90 -18.79
N MET A 7 3.74 7.10 -17.48
CA MET A 7 2.66 6.49 -16.70
C MET A 7 1.41 7.36 -16.76
N LYS A 8 0.25 6.75 -17.04
CA LYS A 8 -1.04 7.48 -17.05
C LYS A 8 -1.40 7.97 -15.65
N GLU A 9 -1.06 7.16 -14.66
CA GLU A 9 -1.25 7.38 -13.23
C GLU A 9 -0.47 8.60 -12.73
N ALA A 10 0.68 8.91 -13.33
CA ALA A 10 1.48 10.08 -12.97
C ALA A 10 0.78 11.41 -13.29
N ARG A 11 -0.15 11.41 -14.26
CA ARG A 11 -0.94 12.62 -14.60
C ARG A 11 -2.04 12.89 -13.58
N SER A 12 -2.62 11.85 -13.00
CA SER A 12 -3.73 11.96 -12.05
C SER A 12 -3.29 11.90 -10.59
N GLY A 13 -2.07 11.40 -10.33
CA GLY A 13 -1.61 11.06 -8.99
C GLY A 13 -2.39 9.91 -8.35
N LYS A 14 -3.14 9.13 -9.13
CA LYS A 14 -4.00 8.05 -8.64
C LYS A 14 -3.56 6.71 -9.21
N VAL A 15 -3.32 5.76 -8.33
CA VAL A 15 -2.98 4.37 -8.67
C VAL A 15 -4.09 3.46 -8.17
N LYS A 16 -4.64 2.62 -9.05
CA LYS A 16 -5.65 1.62 -8.68
C LYS A 16 -4.95 0.33 -8.27
N ILE A 17 -5.30 -0.18 -7.09
CA ILE A 17 -4.76 -1.43 -6.55
C ILE A 17 -5.91 -2.42 -6.46
N VAL A 18 -5.77 -3.56 -7.13
CA VAL A 18 -6.85 -4.52 -7.32
C VAL A 18 -6.60 -5.86 -6.63
N ASP A 19 -5.34 -6.25 -6.46
CA ASP A 19 -4.94 -7.58 -5.97
C ASP A 19 -4.44 -7.57 -4.53
N SER A 20 -4.84 -6.56 -3.74
CA SER A 20 -4.46 -6.46 -2.33
C SER A 20 -5.62 -5.95 -1.49
N SER A 21 -5.74 -6.51 -0.29
CA SER A 21 -6.70 -6.01 0.68
C SER A 21 -6.23 -4.66 1.25
N PRO A 22 -7.15 -3.80 1.70
CA PRO A 22 -6.80 -2.53 2.32
C PRO A 22 -5.84 -2.68 3.51
N GLU A 23 -6.00 -3.73 4.30
CA GLU A 23 -5.20 -4.01 5.50
C GLU A 23 -3.75 -4.34 5.12
N CYS A 24 -3.55 -5.22 4.13
CA CYS A 24 -2.23 -5.56 3.63
C CYS A 24 -1.52 -4.34 3.04
N PHE A 25 -2.23 -3.51 2.27
CA PHE A 25 -1.63 -2.33 1.66
C PHE A 25 -1.25 -1.28 2.72
N ARG A 26 -2.06 -1.11 3.77
CA ARG A 26 -1.72 -0.24 4.92
C ARG A 26 -0.47 -0.71 5.65
N ALA A 27 -0.37 -2.00 5.96
CA ALA A 27 0.83 -2.56 6.60
C ALA A 27 2.10 -2.34 5.74
N MET A 28 1.98 -2.44 4.42
CA MET A 28 3.09 -2.13 3.50
C MET A 28 3.49 -0.66 3.56
N LEU A 29 2.53 0.27 3.59
CA LEU A 29 2.81 1.70 3.74
C LEU A 29 3.49 2.01 5.08
N ASP A 30 2.99 1.47 6.18
CA ASP A 30 3.58 1.67 7.51
C ASP A 30 5.05 1.23 7.53
N TYR A 31 5.35 0.10 6.91
CA TYR A 31 6.73 -0.37 6.77
C TYR A 31 7.59 0.57 5.94
N PHE A 32 7.09 1.05 4.79
CA PHE A 32 7.85 1.97 3.94
C PHE A 32 8.21 3.28 4.65
N TYR A 33 7.30 3.82 5.48
CA TYR A 33 7.52 5.10 6.14
C TYR A 33 8.20 5.00 7.51
N THR A 34 8.08 3.87 8.21
CA THR A 34 8.56 3.74 9.60
C THR A 34 9.58 2.63 9.82
N GLY A 35 9.74 1.73 8.86
CA GLY A 35 10.54 0.50 8.98
C GLY A 35 9.92 -0.56 9.91
N LYS A 36 8.68 -0.35 10.39
CA LYS A 36 7.99 -1.23 11.34
C LYS A 36 6.66 -1.71 10.76
N ILE A 37 6.23 -2.90 11.19
CA ILE A 37 4.91 -3.47 10.88
C ILE A 37 4.22 -3.75 12.21
N ASP A 38 3.00 -3.26 12.38
CA ASP A 38 2.14 -3.72 13.47
C ASP A 38 1.50 -5.07 13.09
N LYS A 39 1.84 -6.10 13.87
CA LYS A 39 1.33 -7.45 13.64
C LYS A 39 -0.15 -7.59 14.03
N SER A 40 -0.70 -6.65 14.81
CA SER A 40 -2.12 -6.63 15.18
C SER A 40 -3.03 -6.59 13.94
N ILE A 41 -2.56 -5.99 12.84
CA ILE A 41 -3.27 -5.83 11.57
C ILE A 41 -3.63 -7.20 10.94
N PHE A 42 -2.84 -8.25 11.18
CA PHE A 42 -3.08 -9.59 10.64
C PHE A 42 -4.11 -10.41 11.44
N PHE A 43 -4.50 -9.96 12.63
CA PHE A 43 -5.42 -10.69 13.50
C PHE A 43 -6.91 -10.37 13.27
N ILE A 44 -7.22 -9.34 12.46
CA ILE A 44 -8.59 -8.84 12.25
C ILE A 44 -9.49 -9.85 11.48
N LYS A 45 -8.95 -10.97 10.97
CA LYS A 45 -9.71 -11.97 10.17
C LYS A 45 -10.14 -13.25 10.91
N LEU A 46 -9.97 -13.37 12.23
CA LEU A 46 -10.30 -14.61 12.98
C LEU A 46 -11.57 -14.54 13.86
N THR A 47 -12.39 -13.51 13.73
CA THR A 47 -13.71 -13.37 14.39
C THR A 47 -14.74 -12.89 13.38
#